data_AF-A0A3D2VWF6-F1
#
_entry.id   AF-A0A3D2VWF6-F1
#
_cell.length_a   1.000
_cell.length_b   1.000
_cell.length_c   1.000
_cell.angle_alpha   90.00
_cell.angle_beta   90.00
_cell.angle_gamma   90.00
#
_symmetry.space_group_name_H-M   'P 1'
#
loop_
_entity.id
_entity.type
_entity.pdbx_description
1 polymer ?
#
loop_
_entity_poly.entity_id
_entity_poly.type
_entity_poly.pdbx_seq_one_letter_code
_entity_poly.pdbx_strand_id
1 'polypeptide(L)'
;MTDFPKNIIEHAIRDELKVIAADMAGLQGQLPGAGCEPEIDSQNVLRILCRIEEETGLYVSEDCVPPGGFDDVETCVAAILAHAQSTWTYAKEKAE
;
A
#
# COMPACT_ATOMS: atom_id res chain seq x y z
N MET A 1 6.39 -3.66 -24.47
CA MET A 1 6.88 -2.86 -23.33
C MET A 1 5.73 -2.74 -22.34
N THR A 2 5.77 -3.50 -21.26
CA THR A 2 4.81 -3.37 -20.17
C THR A 2 5.15 -2.07 -19.43
N ASP A 3 4.20 -1.15 -19.37
CA ASP A 3 4.34 0.11 -18.62
C ASP A 3 4.18 -0.16 -17.11
N PHE A 4 4.72 0.71 -16.26
CA PHE A 4 4.62 0.54 -14.81
C PHE A 4 3.15 0.69 -14.36
N PRO A 5 2.55 -0.30 -13.67
CA PRO A 5 1.12 -0.30 -13.34
C PRO A 5 0.78 0.62 -12.15
N LYS A 6 1.20 1.90 -12.21
CA LYS A 6 1.04 2.89 -11.14
C LYS A 6 -0.40 3.00 -10.65
N ASN A 7 -1.35 3.08 -11.57
CA ASN A 7 -2.77 3.25 -11.23
C ASN A 7 -3.35 2.03 -10.49
N ILE A 8 -2.90 0.83 -10.84
CA ILE A 8 -3.36 -0.40 -10.18
C ILE A 8 -2.83 -0.43 -8.75
N ILE A 9 -1.53 -0.14 -8.59
CA ILE A 9 -0.88 -0.10 -7.27
C ILE A 9 -1.53 0.97 -6.38
N GLU A 10 -1.69 2.20 -6.89
CA GLU A 10 -2.33 3.29 -6.12
C GLU A 10 -3.78 2.96 -5.74
N HIS A 11 -4.53 2.30 -6.65
CA HIS A 11 -5.88 1.86 -6.38
C HIS A 11 -5.92 0.78 -5.29
N ALA A 12 -5.06 -0.25 -5.38
CA ALA A 12 -4.96 -1.32 -4.39
C ALA A 12 -4.64 -0.78 -2.99
N ILE A 13 -3.67 0.14 -2.89
CA ILE A 13 -3.31 0.79 -1.61
C ILE A 13 -4.51 1.53 -1.02
N ARG A 14 -5.15 2.39 -1.82
CA ARG A 14 -6.28 3.22 -1.34
C ARG A 14 -7.52 2.39 -1.03
N ASP A 15 -7.77 1.32 -1.77
CA ASP A 15 -8.90 0.43 -1.51
C ASP A 15 -8.70 -0.34 -0.21
N GLU A 16 -7.51 -0.91 0.01
CA GLU A 16 -7.20 -1.63 1.24
C GLU A 16 -7.24 -0.70 2.46
N LEU A 17 -6.75 0.54 2.35
CA LEU A 17 -6.86 1.54 3.43
C LEU A 17 -8.31 1.88 3.78
N LYS A 18 -9.23 1.88 2.80
CA LYS A 18 -10.67 2.04 3.09
C LYS A 18 -11.23 0.85 3.84
N VAL A 19 -10.80 -0.37 3.49
CA VAL A 19 -11.19 -1.60 4.22
C VAL A 19 -10.69 -1.54 5.66
N ILE A 20 -9.43 -1.15 5.86
CA ILE A 20 -8.82 -0.96 7.19
C ILE A 20 -9.59 0.09 8.01
N ALA A 21 -9.89 1.24 7.42
CA ALA A 21 -10.67 2.29 8.08
C ALA A 21 -12.09 1.82 8.46
N ALA A 22 -12.74 1.04 7.58
CA ALA A 22 -14.06 0.49 7.85
C ALA A 22 -14.06 -0.55 8.98
N ASP A 23 -13.02 -1.40 9.04
CA ASP A 23 -12.84 -2.40 10.11
C ASP A 23 -12.68 -1.74 11.48
N MET A 24 -11.81 -0.72 11.57
CA MET A 24 -11.63 0.06 12.81
C MET A 24 -12.90 0.80 13.23
N ALA A 25 -13.62 1.42 12.30
CA ALA A 25 -14.88 2.09 12.59
C ALA A 25 -15.92 1.12 13.17
N GLY A 26 -15.99 -0.10 12.63
CA GLY A 26 -16.85 -1.18 13.14
C GLY A 26 -16.49 -1.60 14.57
N LEU A 27 -15.18 -1.72 14.86
CA LEU A 27 -14.67 -2.09 16.19
C LEU A 27 -14.89 -0.98 17.24
N GLN A 28 -14.81 0.29 16.85
CA GLN A 28 -14.99 1.44 17.73
C GLN A 28 -16.46 1.90 17.86
N GLY A 29 -17.39 1.27 17.13
CA GLY A 29 -18.79 1.67 17.09
C GLY A 29 -19.00 3.08 16.50
N GLN A 30 -18.04 3.56 15.71
CA GLN A 30 -18.09 4.86 15.05
C GLN A 30 -18.63 4.71 13.62
N LEU A 31 -19.38 5.71 13.15
CA LEU A 31 -19.87 5.74 11.78
C LEU A 31 -18.69 5.87 10.81
N PRO A 32 -18.64 5.08 9.72
CA PRO A 32 -17.61 5.23 8.70
C PRO A 32 -17.67 6.66 8.14
N GLY A 33 -16.59 7.43 8.31
CA GLY A 33 -16.50 8.84 7.89
C GLY A 33 -16.27 9.85 9.01
N ALA A 34 -16.26 9.44 10.28
CA ALA A 34 -15.95 10.31 11.42
C ALA A 34 -14.44 10.52 11.60
N GLY A 35 -13.77 11.16 10.63
CA GLY A 35 -12.43 11.76 10.79
C GLY A 35 -11.31 10.85 11.32
N CYS A 36 -11.50 9.53 11.32
CA CYS A 36 -10.53 8.57 11.80
C CYS A 36 -9.65 8.22 10.61
N GLU A 37 -8.44 8.80 10.56
CA GLU A 37 -7.40 8.37 9.66
C GLU A 37 -7.02 6.94 10.07
N PRO A 38 -6.92 5.99 9.11
CA PRO A 38 -6.59 4.62 9.47
C PRO A 38 -5.18 4.57 10.05
N GLU A 39 -5.01 3.89 11.19
CA GLU A 39 -3.69 3.55 11.70
C GLU A 39 -2.99 2.65 10.67
N ILE A 40 -1.89 3.14 10.09
CA ILE A 40 -1.15 2.42 9.04
C ILE A 40 0.03 1.70 9.67
N ASP A 41 -0.26 0.75 10.55
CA ASP A 41 0.76 -0.07 11.21
C ASP A 41 1.45 -1.01 10.22
N SER A 42 2.60 -1.55 10.63
CA SER A 42 3.36 -2.53 9.84
C SER A 42 2.51 -3.71 9.35
N GLN A 43 1.55 -4.19 10.15
CA GLN A 43 0.62 -5.24 9.73
C GLN A 43 -0.32 -4.81 8.60
N ASN A 44 -0.86 -3.59 8.69
CA ASN A 44 -1.74 -3.02 7.67
C ASN A 44 -0.97 -2.76 6.37
N VAL A 45 0.28 -2.33 6.47
CA VAL A 45 1.15 -2.20 5.29
C VAL A 45 1.44 -3.55 4.65
N LEU A 46 1.74 -4.60 5.43
CA LEU A 46 1.96 -5.93 4.87
C LEU A 46 0.74 -6.45 4.10
N ARG A 47 -0.47 -6.20 4.58
CA ARG A 47 -1.71 -6.52 3.83
C ARG A 47 -1.78 -5.79 2.50
N ILE A 48 -1.44 -4.50 2.48
CA ILE A 48 -1.36 -3.71 1.26
C ILE A 48 -0.33 -4.30 0.28
N LEU A 49 0.88 -4.64 0.76
CA LEU A 49 1.94 -5.22 -0.05
C LEU A 49 1.52 -6.56 -0.68
N CYS A 50 0.89 -7.45 0.10
CA CYS A 50 0.34 -8.70 -0.41
C CYS A 50 -0.70 -8.44 -1.51
N ARG A 51 -1.62 -7.49 -1.32
CA ARG A 51 -2.65 -7.19 -2.31
C ARG A 51 -2.05 -6.63 -3.61
N ILE A 52 -1.02 -5.79 -3.50
CA ILE A 52 -0.27 -5.30 -4.68
C ILE A 52 0.37 -6.45 -5.44
N GLU A 53 1.01 -7.39 -4.73
CA GLU A 53 1.62 -8.57 -5.33
C GLU A 53 0.57 -9.45 -6.03
N GLU A 54 -0.59 -9.68 -5.42
CA GLU A 54 -1.69 -10.45 -6.01
C GLU A 54 -2.25 -9.79 -7.28
N GLU A 55 -2.42 -8.47 -7.30
CA GLU A 55 -3.01 -7.77 -8.45
C GLU A 55 -2.02 -7.50 -9.60
N THR A 56 -0.73 -7.36 -9.29
CA THR A 56 0.28 -6.92 -10.27
C THR A 56 1.38 -7.95 -10.55
N GLY A 57 1.52 -8.96 -9.69
CA GLY A 57 2.66 -9.88 -9.69
C GLY A 57 3.99 -9.23 -9.28
N LEU A 58 3.96 -7.97 -8.81
CA LEU A 58 5.15 -7.24 -8.39
C LEU A 58 5.36 -7.41 -6.88
N TYR A 59 6.47 -8.05 -6.52
CA TYR A 59 6.92 -8.10 -5.14
C TYR A 59 7.48 -6.75 -4.72
N VAL A 60 6.93 -6.15 -3.67
CA VAL A 60 7.43 -4.92 -3.06
C VAL A 60 7.95 -5.27 -1.66
N SER A 61 9.24 -4.99 -1.43
CA SER A 61 9.88 -5.35 -0.15
C SER A 61 9.27 -4.58 1.02
N GLU A 62 9.07 -5.27 2.14
CA GLU A 62 8.64 -4.69 3.43
C GLU A 62 9.65 -3.67 4.00
N ASP A 63 10.86 -3.61 3.47
CA ASP A 63 11.89 -2.62 3.81
C ASP A 63 11.41 -1.17 3.54
N CYS A 64 10.34 -0.98 2.75
CA CYS A 64 9.72 0.33 2.55
C CYS A 64 8.94 0.84 3.77
N VAL A 65 8.72 0.00 4.79
CA VAL A 65 7.88 0.32 5.96
C VAL A 65 8.74 0.87 7.09
N PRO A 66 8.48 2.10 7.57
CA PRO A 66 9.17 2.64 8.73
C PRO A 66 8.84 1.82 9.99
N PRO A 67 9.74 1.81 10.99
CA PRO A 67 9.42 1.25 12.30
C PRO A 67 8.25 2.03 12.91
N GLY A 68 7.11 1.34 13.11
CA GLY A 68 5.87 1.96 13.59
C GLY A 68 4.83 2.25 12.52
N GLY A 69 5.13 2.00 11.23
CA GLY A 69 4.18 2.21 10.14
C GLY A 69 4.26 3.60 9.53
N PHE A 70 3.14 4.11 9.01
CA PHE A 70 3.03 5.44 8.41
C PHE A 70 2.04 6.32 9.18
N ASP A 71 2.39 7.60 9.34
CA ASP A 71 1.53 8.59 9.98
C ASP A 71 0.30 8.96 9.14
N ASP A 72 0.42 8.88 7.81
CA ASP A 72 -0.64 9.29 6.88
C ASP A 72 -0.66 8.50 5.56
N VAL A 73 -1.84 8.50 4.94
CA VAL A 73 -2.14 7.76 3.70
C VAL A 73 -1.25 8.21 2.54
N GLU A 74 -0.99 9.51 2.41
CA GLU A 74 -0.22 10.05 1.29
C GLU A 74 1.24 9.62 1.38
N THR A 75 1.84 9.63 2.57
CA THR A 75 3.20 9.15 2.79
C THR A 75 3.30 7.65 2.53
N CYS A 76 2.33 6.86 2.98
CA CYS A 76 2.25 5.42 2.70
C CYS A 76 2.20 5.13 1.18
N VAL A 77 1.29 5.79 0.47
CA VAL A 77 1.15 5.63 -0.99
C VAL A 77 2.44 6.03 -1.71
N ALA A 78 3.04 7.16 -1.35
CA ALA A 78 4.25 7.66 -1.98
C ALA A 78 5.45 6.71 -1.76
N ALA A 79 5.63 6.21 -0.54
CA ALA A 79 6.71 5.29 -0.20
C ALA A 79 6.60 3.96 -0.96
N ILE A 80 5.40 3.35 -0.94
CA ILE A 80 5.15 2.08 -1.63
C ILE A 80 5.31 2.25 -3.15
N LEU A 81 4.79 3.32 -3.73
CA LEU A 81 4.94 3.59 -5.17
C LEU A 81 6.40 3.78 -5.58
N ALA A 82 7.20 4.49 -4.78
CA ALA A 82 8.62 4.68 -5.05
C ALA A 82 9.37 3.34 -5.04
N HIS A 83 9.14 2.49 -4.02
CA HIS A 83 9.75 1.17 -3.94
C HIS A 83 9.30 0.23 -5.06
N ALA A 84 8.00 0.24 -5.39
CA ALA A 84 7.45 -0.54 -6.49
C ALA A 84 8.07 -0.12 -7.84
N GLN A 85 8.22 1.18 -8.09
CA GLN A 85 8.82 1.69 -9.31
C GLN A 85 10.31 1.32 -9.42
N SER A 86 11.07 1.42 -8.32
CA SER A 86 12.46 0.97 -8.27
C SER A 86 12.59 -0.53 -8.54
N THR A 87 11.71 -1.34 -7.94
CA THR A 87 11.72 -2.80 -8.14
C THR A 87 11.35 -3.18 -9.57
N TRP A 88 10.35 -2.52 -10.14
CA TRP A 88 9.95 -2.69 -11.54
C TRP A 88 11.09 -2.35 -12.51
N THR A 89 11.78 -1.24 -12.26
CA THR A 89 12.89 -0.78 -13.09
C THR A 89 14.06 -1.77 -13.01
N TYR A 90 14.44 -2.17 -11.79
CA TYR A 90 15.49 -3.17 -11.57
C TYR A 90 15.15 -4.53 -12.22
N ALA A 91 13.91 -4.98 -12.11
CA ALA A 91 13.46 -6.23 -12.72
C ALA A 91 13.51 -6.17 -14.26
N LYS A 92 13.21 -5.02 -14.86
CA LYS A 92 13.38 -4.80 -16.31
C LYS A 92 14.84 -4.79 -16.73
N GLU A 93 15.69 -4.05 -16.01
CA GLU A 93 17.13 -3.97 -16.30
C GLU A 93 17.83 -5.34 -16.20
N LYS A 94 17.34 -6.24 -15.36
CA LYS A 94 17.87 -7.61 -15.23
C LYS A 94 17.33 -8.60 -16.27
N ALA A 95 16.23 -8.27 -16.93
CA ALA A 95 15.58 -9.12 -17.94
C ALA A 95 16.07 -8.83 -19.37
N GLU A 96 16.82 -7.74 -19.56
CA GLU A 96 17.55 -7.37 -20.78
C GLU A 96 18.99 -7.91 -20.77
#